data_AF-A0A1Z4M0Y7-F1
#
_entry.id   AF-A0A1Z4M0Y7-F1
#
_cell.length_a   1.000
_cell.length_b   1.000
_cell.length_c   1.000
_cell.angle_alpha   90.00
_cell.angle_beta   90.00
_cell.angle_gamma   90.00
#
_symmetry.space_group_name_H-M   'P 1'
#
loop_
_entity.id
_entity.type
_entity.pdbx_description
1 polymer ?
#
loop_
_entity_poly.entity_id
_entity_poly.type
_entity_poly.pdbx_seq_one_letter_code
_entity_poly.pdbx_strand_id
1 'polypeptide(L)' 'MNNLNNFEKSSNSAKEKLEKTRANVIKILQTRFKDVPEQVIQDINSLNDLSVLEKLFNNSIIVAAKEDFQKNLEKAMLKK' A
#
# COMPACT_ATOMS: atom_id res chain seq x y z
N MET A 1 -21.68 -13.39 -27.45
CA MET A 1 -21.42 -12.29 -26.50
C MET A 1 -20.86 -12.90 -25.21
N ASN A 2 -19.54 -13.08 -25.06
CA ASN A 2 -18.92 -13.64 -23.84
C ASN A 2 -17.64 -12.89 -23.39
N ASN A 3 -17.29 -11.77 -24.03
CA ASN A 3 -16.01 -11.08 -23.79
C ASN A 3 -16.06 -9.97 -22.72
N LEU A 4 -17.23 -9.49 -22.28
CA LEU A 4 -17.31 -8.46 -21.23
C LEU A 4 -16.99 -9.01 -19.83
N ASN A 5 -17.42 -10.23 -19.52
CA ASN A 5 -17.29 -10.81 -18.16
C ASN A 5 -15.83 -11.03 -17.71
N ASN A 6 -14.90 -11.25 -18.65
CA ASN A 6 -13.50 -11.52 -18.29
C ASN A 6 -12.71 -10.25 -17.99
N PHE A 7 -13.02 -9.13 -18.65
CA PHE A 7 -12.34 -7.85 -18.40
C PHE A 7 -12.76 -7.22 -17.07
N GLU A 8 -14.06 -7.26 -16.75
CA GLU A 8 -14.57 -6.75 -15.47
C GLU A 8 -14.05 -7.56 -14.28
N LYS A 9 -13.97 -8.88 -14.41
CA LYS A 9 -13.42 -9.77 -13.38
C LYS A 9 -11.92 -9.51 -13.15
N SER A 10 -11.16 -9.30 -14.22
CA SER A 10 -9.72 -8.96 -14.13
C SER A 10 -9.49 -7.59 -13.48
N SER A 11 -10.27 -6.57 -13.87
CA SER A 11 -10.20 -5.22 -13.29
C SER A 11 -10.54 -5.20 -11.80
N ASN A 12 -11.58 -5.93 -11.38
CA ASN A 12 -11.94 -6.05 -9.97
C ASN A 12 -10.84 -6.74 -9.17
N SER A 13 -10.21 -7.80 -9.70
CA SER A 13 -9.13 -8.50 -8.99
C SER A 13 -7.89 -7.63 -8.76
N ALA A 14 -7.55 -6.76 -9.71
CA ALA A 14 -6.41 -5.85 -9.59
C ALA A 14 -6.68 -4.77 -8.53
N LYS A 15 -7.89 -4.20 -8.54
CA LYS A 15 -8.32 -3.22 -7.55
C LYS A 15 -8.37 -3.82 -6.14
N GLU A 16 -8.94 -5.02 -5.99
CA GLU A 16 -8.96 -5.75 -4.71
C GLU A 16 -7.55 -6.01 -4.18
N LYS A 17 -6.61 -6.40 -5.05
CA LYS A 17 -5.22 -6.61 -4.66
C LYS A 17 -4.57 -5.32 -4.16
N LEU A 18 -4.84 -4.20 -4.81
CA LEU A 18 -4.34 -2.88 -4.43
C LEU A 18 -4.84 -2.49 -3.02
N GLU A 19 -6.15 -2.54 -2.80
CA GLU A 19 -6.77 -2.18 -1.51
C GLU A 19 -6.30 -3.11 -0.39
N LYS A 20 -6.21 -4.41 -0.66
CA LYS A 20 -5.72 -5.40 0.31
C LYS A 20 -4.26 -5.12 0.67
N THR A 21 -3.44 -4.72 -0.28
CA THR A 21 -2.02 -4.41 -0.02
C THR A 21 -1.90 -3.17 0.87
N ARG A 22 -2.66 -2.10 0.58
CA ARG A 22 -2.71 -0.89 1.45
C ARG A 22 -3.13 -1.24 2.88
N ALA A 23 -4.24 -1.97 3.02
CA ALA A 23 -4.77 -2.37 4.32
C ALA A 23 -3.75 -3.20 5.12
N ASN A 24 -3.03 -4.10 4.44
CA ASN A 24 -1.98 -4.89 5.08
C ASN A 24 -0.81 -4.04 5.56
N VAL A 25 -0.33 -3.09 4.74
CA VAL A 25 0.74 -2.16 5.13
C VAL A 25 0.32 -1.39 6.39
N ILE A 26 -0.87 -0.77 6.37
CA ILE A 26 -1.40 0.01 7.50
C ILE A 26 -1.49 -0.86 8.77
N LYS A 27 -2.05 -2.07 8.64
CA LYS A 27 -2.20 -3.00 9.77
C LYS A 27 -0.85 -3.39 10.37
N ILE A 28 0.17 -3.65 9.55
CA ILE A 28 1.52 -3.97 10.03
C ILE A 28 2.09 -2.78 10.80
N LEU A 29 2.00 -1.56 10.25
CA LEU A 29 2.52 -0.36 10.92
C LEU A 29 1.83 -0.12 12.27
N GLN A 30 0.50 -0.24 12.33
CA GLN A 30 -0.26 -0.11 13.58
C GLN A 30 0.12 -1.20 14.58
N THR A 31 0.33 -2.43 14.12
CA THR A 31 0.74 -3.55 15.00
C THR A 31 2.15 -3.33 15.58
N ARG A 32 3.08 -2.84 14.76
CA ARG A 32 4.49 -2.68 15.15
C ARG A 32 4.76 -1.41 15.96
N PHE A 33 4.10 -0.30 15.60
CA PHE A 33 4.41 1.02 16.13
C PHE A 33 3.29 1.65 16.96
N LYS A 34 2.12 0.99 17.04
CA LYS A 34 0.88 1.47 17.69
C LYS A 34 0.31 2.73 17.03
N ASP A 35 1.01 3.84 17.17
CA ASP A 35 0.57 5.15 16.71
C ASP A 35 1.12 5.45 15.31
N VAL A 36 0.28 5.24 14.31
CA VAL A 36 0.56 5.62 12.92
C VAL A 36 -0.15 6.94 12.63
N PRO A 37 0.58 8.01 12.25
CA PRO A 37 -0.05 9.29 11.93
C PRO A 37 -1.06 9.16 10.78
N GLU A 38 -2.18 9.88 10.89
CA GLU A 38 -3.24 9.89 9.87
C GLU A 38 -2.69 10.24 8.47
N GLN A 39 -1.75 11.18 8.38
CA GLN A 39 -1.09 11.54 7.12
C GLN A 39 -0.42 10.33 6.45
N VAL A 40 0.23 9.45 7.21
CA VAL A 40 0.87 8.24 6.67
C VAL A 40 -0.17 7.28 6.08
N ILE A 41 -1.33 7.16 6.73
CA ILE A 41 -2.45 6.34 6.25
C ILE A 41 -2.98 6.90 4.93
N GLN A 42 -3.20 8.22 4.87
CA GLN A 42 -3.66 8.90 3.66
C GLN A 42 -2.66 8.76 2.51
N ASP A 43 -1.38 8.92 2.81
CA ASP A 43 -0.29 8.78 1.84
C ASP A 43 -0.25 7.36 1.26
N ILE A 44 -0.37 6.32 2.09
CA ILE A 44 -0.46 4.92 1.64
C ILE A 44 -1.70 4.71 0.76
N ASN A 45 -2.85 5.23 1.17
CA ASN A 45 -4.10 5.10 0.42
C ASN A 45 -4.07 5.83 -0.93
N SER A 46 -3.25 6.87 -1.06
CA SER A 46 -3.05 7.62 -2.31
C SER A 46 -2.18 6.88 -3.35
N LEU A 47 -1.54 5.76 -3.00
CA LEU A 47 -0.65 5.03 -3.90
C LEU A 47 -1.46 4.10 -4.82
N ASN A 48 -1.43 4.37 -6.12
CA ASN A 48 -2.13 3.56 -7.14
C ASN A 48 -1.22 2.55 -7.85
N ASP A 49 0.09 2.57 -7.58
CA ASP A 49 1.05 1.61 -8.12
C ASP A 49 1.23 0.44 -7.15
N LEU A 50 0.80 -0.74 -7.60
CA LEU A 50 0.90 -1.98 -6.82
C LEU A 50 2.36 -2.40 -6.55
N SER A 51 3.29 -2.17 -7.49
CA SER A 51 4.70 -2.50 -7.29
C SER A 51 5.32 -1.65 -6.18
N VAL A 52 4.93 -0.38 -6.11
CA VAL A 52 5.34 0.53 -5.03
C VAL A 52 4.76 0.06 -3.70
N LEU A 53 3.48 -0.31 -3.68
CA LEU A 53 2.82 -0.85 -2.48
C LEU A 53 3.44 -2.17 -1.99
N GLU A 54 3.81 -3.08 -2.89
CA GLU A 54 4.49 -4.34 -2.54
C GLU A 54 5.88 -4.08 -1.94
N LYS A 55 6.60 -3.08 -2.43
CA LYS A 55 7.88 -2.64 -1.82
C LYS A 55 7.67 -2.07 -0.42
N LEU A 56 6.63 -1.24 -0.24
CA LEU A 56 6.29 -0.69 1.08
C LEU A 56 5.76 -1.75 2.04
N PHE A 57 5.07 -2.78 1.55
CA PHE A 57 4.68 -3.94 2.36
C PHE A 57 5.90 -4.63 2.94
N ASN A 58 6.89 -4.97 2.12
CA ASN A 58 8.14 -5.54 2.62
C ASN A 58 8.87 -4.57 3.58
N ASN A 59 8.89 -3.29 3.25
CA ASN A 59 9.49 -2.25 4.10
C ASN A 59 8.84 -2.20 5.49
N SER A 60 7.51 -2.26 5.56
CA SER A 60 6.75 -2.22 6.81
C SER A 60 7.09 -3.36 7.77
N ILE A 61 7.62 -4.48 7.27
CA ILE A 61 8.04 -5.64 8.05
C ILE A 61 9.47 -5.47 8.57
N ILE A 62 10.38 -4.94 7.75
CA ILE A 62 11.83 -4.97 8.03
C ILE A 62 12.38 -3.74 8.74
N VAL A 63 11.77 -2.55 8.56
CA VAL A 63 12.28 -1.31 9.13
C VAL A 63 12.26 -1.32 10.65
N ALA A 64 13.31 -0.87 11.31
CA ALA A 64 13.40 -0.91 12.78
C ALA A 64 12.52 0.16 13.44
N ALA A 65 12.35 1.31 12.80
CA ALA A 65 11.64 2.46 13.32
C ALA A 65 10.56 2.97 12.35
N LYS A 66 9.55 3.68 12.89
CA LYS A 66 8.46 4.26 12.09
C LYS A 66 8.96 5.39 11.19
N GLU A 67 9.96 6.15 11.64
CA GLU A 67 10.55 7.27 10.91
C GLU A 67 11.26 6.78 9.64
N ASP A 68 11.86 5.59 9.69
CA ASP A 68 12.49 4.98 8.52
C ASP A 68 11.45 4.57 7.48
N PHE A 69 10.30 4.06 7.92
CA PHE A 69 9.17 3.80 7.03
C PHE A 69 8.67 5.09 6.37
N GLN A 70 8.45 6.14 7.16
CA GLN A 70 7.96 7.44 6.67
C GLN A 70 8.88 8.02 5.59
N LYS A 71 10.20 8.01 5.81
CA LYS A 71 11.18 8.44 4.79
C LYS A 71 11.07 7.63 3.49
N ASN A 72 10.81 6.33 3.57
CA ASN A 72 10.65 5.49 2.38
C ASN A 72 9.33 5.75 1.66
N LEU A 73 8.27 6.05 2.40
CA LEU A 73 6.98 6.46 1.86
C LEU A 73 7.08 7.82 1.14
N GLU A 74 7.71 8.82 1.75
CA GLU A 74 7.97 10.12 1.13
C GLU A 74 8.74 9.96 -0.20
N LYS A 75 9.79 9.15 -0.20
CA LYS A 75 10.55 8.83 -1.44
C LYS A 75 9.69 8.15 -2.50
N ALA A 76 8.76 7.30 -2.10
CA ALA A 76 7.85 6.64 -3.02
C ALA A 76 6.85 7.63 -3.63
N MET A 77 6.42 8.63 -2.87
CA MET A 77 5.50 9.67 -3.34
C MET A 77 6.15 10.68 -4.29
N LEU A 78 7.43 11.01 -4.09
CA LEU A 78 8.18 11.91 -4.98
C LEU A 78 8.48 11.31 -6.37
N LYS A 79 8.35 9.99 -6.51
CA LYS A 79 8.62 9.26 -7.77
C LYS A 79 7.34 8.94 -8.57
N LYS A 80 6.19 9.50 -8.17
CA LYS A 80 4.91 9.33 -8.86
C LYS A 80 4.87 10.06 -10.20
#